data_AF-A0A1V4TCK9-F1
#
_entry.id   AF-A0A1V4TCK9-F1
#
_cell.length_a   1.000
_cell.length_b   1.000
_cell.length_c   1.000
_cell.angle_alpha   90.00
_cell.angle_beta   90.00
_cell.angle_gamma   90.00
#
_symmetry.space_group_name_H-M   'P 1'
#
loop_
_entity.id
_entity.type
_entity.pdbx_description
1 polymer ?
#
loop_
_entity_poly.entity_id
_entity_poly.type
_entity_poly.pdbx_seq_one_letter_code
_entity_poly.pdbx_strand_id
1 'polypeptide(L)' 'MAEQAYPKKALSIFSLLLIVAAVLFYWVWGVSYGSWNIFSAENMGVYSIFVVLLGLGVFGLLLAKYKQ' A
#
# COMPACT_ATOMS: atom_id res chain seq x y z
N MET A 1 15.65 28.64 -2.14
CA MET A 1 14.67 27.53 -2.14
C MET A 1 14.66 26.98 -0.73
N ALA A 2 13.54 27.04 -0.01
CA ALA A 2 13.50 26.52 1.35
C ALA A 2 13.89 25.04 1.31
N GLU A 3 14.97 24.68 1.98
CA GLU A 3 15.42 23.30 2.12
C GLU A 3 14.36 22.60 2.97
N GLN A 4 13.35 22.05 2.30
CA GLN A 4 12.27 21.33 2.95
C GLN A 4 12.93 20.09 3.56
N ALA A 5 13.17 20.13 4.87
CA ALA A 5 13.66 19.00 5.62
C ALA A 5 12.73 17.82 5.35
N TYR A 6 13.18 16.91 4.49
CA TYR A 6 12.35 15.83 3.98
C TYR A 6 11.82 15.03 5.17
N PRO A 7 10.49 15.01 5.43
CA PRO A 7 9.96 14.47 6.66
C PRO A 7 9.93 12.94 6.59
N LYS A 8 11.11 12.31 6.67
CA LYS A 8 11.33 10.86 6.57
C LYS A 8 10.36 10.08 7.45
N LYS A 9 10.12 10.58 8.67
CA LYS A 9 9.20 9.96 9.64
C LYS A 9 7.75 9.96 9.15
N ALA A 10 7.29 11.06 8.54
CA ALA A 10 5.94 11.14 7.99
C ALA A 10 5.76 10.20 6.78
N LEU A 11 6.75 10.15 5.89
CA LEU A 11 6.72 9.21 4.77
C LEU A 11 6.68 7.76 5.25
N SER A 12 7.57 7.37 6.18
CA SER A 12 7.58 6.00 6.72
C SER A 12 6.25 5.61 7.37
N ILE A 13 5.64 6.51 8.15
CA ILE A 13 4.34 6.26 8.79
C ILE A 13 3.24 6.12 7.72
N PHE A 14 3.18 7.05 6.77
CA PHE A 14 2.20 7.00 5.69
C PHE A 14 2.32 5.70 4.88
N SER A 15 3.54 5.32 4.54
CA SER A 15 3.82 4.09 3.81
C SER A 15 3.45 2.83 4.59
N LEU A 16 3.70 2.78 5.91
CA LEU A 16 3.21 1.70 6.78
C LEU A 16 1.69 1.63 6.80
N LEU A 17 1.01 2.78 6.92
CA LEU A 17 -0.45 2.84 6.90
C LEU A 17 -1.02 2.31 5.58
N LEU A 18 -0.41 2.61 4.44
CA LEU A 18 -0.82 2.07 3.15
C LEU A 18 -0.68 0.54 3.08
N ILE A 19 0.40 -0.02 3.60
CA ILE A 19 0.59 -1.48 3.64
C ILE A 19 -0.47 -2.13 4.54
N VAL A 20 -0.69 -1.58 5.73
CA VAL A 20 -1.71 -2.09 6.65
C VAL A 20 -3.10 -1.99 6.02
N ALA A 21 -3.41 -0.86 5.37
CA ALA A 21 -4.67 -0.68 4.66
C ALA A 21 -4.83 -1.69 3.51
N ALA A 22 -3.78 -1.96 2.73
CA ALA A 22 -3.82 -2.98 1.67
C ALA A 22 -4.15 -4.37 2.22
N VAL A 23 -3.48 -4.77 3.31
CA VAL A 23 -3.70 -6.07 3.95
C VAL A 23 -5.12 -6.19 4.51
N LEU A 24 -5.58 -5.18 5.26
CA LEU A 24 -6.92 -5.16 5.82
C LEU A 24 -7.98 -5.16 4.72
N PHE A 25 -7.79 -4.36 3.66
CA PHE A 25 -8.69 -4.32 2.52
C PHE A 25 -8.81 -5.70 1.86
N TYR A 26 -7.68 -6.36 1.57
CA TYR A 26 -7.69 -7.68 0.96
C TYR A 26 -8.39 -8.73 1.84
N TRP A 27 -8.11 -8.71 3.15
CA TRP A 27 -8.73 -9.64 4.08
C TRP A 27 -10.24 -9.41 4.19
N VAL A 28 -10.67 -8.17 4.45
CA VAL A 28 -12.10 -7.83 4.55
C VAL A 28 -12.83 -8.22 3.27
N TRP A 29 -12.27 -7.88 2.10
CA TRP A 29 -12.85 -8.28 0.84
C TRP A 29 -12.92 -9.80 0.68
N GLY A 30 -11.84 -10.52 0.99
CA GLY A 30 -11.79 -11.98 0.83
C GLY A 30 -12.80 -12.72 1.71
N VAL A 31 -13.03 -12.23 2.93
CA VAL A 31 -14.05 -12.75 3.84
C VAL A 31 -15.46 -12.37 3.38
N SER A 32 -15.69 -11.11 2.98
CA SER A 32 -17.02 -10.63 2.58
C SER A 32 -17.55 -11.29 1.30
N TYR A 33 -16.67 -11.59 0.34
CA TYR A 33 -17.07 -12.11 -0.97
C TYR A 33 -16.72 -13.60 -1.15
N GLY A 34 -16.08 -14.24 -0.16
CA GLY A 34 -15.69 -15.66 -0.23
C GLY A 34 -14.67 -15.97 -1.33
N SER A 35 -14.04 -14.94 -1.89
CA SER A 35 -13.10 -15.05 -3.01
C SER A 35 -11.73 -14.58 -2.55
N TRP A 36 -10.71 -15.41 -2.76
CA TRP A 36 -9.32 -15.06 -2.44
C TRP A 36 -8.46 -14.85 -3.69
N ASN A 37 -9.02 -15.14 -4.86
CA ASN A 37 -8.31 -15.07 -6.14
C ASN A 37 -8.41 -13.67 -6.76
N ILE A 38 -7.42 -12.84 -6.50
CA ILE A 38 -7.34 -11.48 -7.07
C ILE A 38 -6.98 -11.47 -8.56
N PHE A 39 -6.44 -12.56 -9.10
CA PHE A 39 -6.03 -12.65 -10.50
C PHE A 39 -7.18 -13.06 -11.43
N SER A 40 -8.35 -13.39 -10.89
CA SER A 40 -9.57 -13.56 -11.69
C SER A 40 -9.94 -12.24 -12.36
N ALA A 41 -10.38 -12.29 -13.62
CA ALA A 41 -10.82 -11.12 -14.37
C ALA A 41 -11.96 -10.35 -13.66
N GLU A 42 -12.82 -11.08 -12.95
CA GLU A 42 -13.92 -10.53 -12.16
C GLU A 42 -13.43 -9.66 -10.99
N ASN A 43 -12.21 -9.89 -10.51
CA ASN A 43 -11.63 -9.24 -9.33
C ASN A 43 -10.57 -8.18 -9.70
N MET A 44 -10.46 -7.80 -10.98
CA MET A 44 -9.46 -6.82 -11.45
C MET A 44 -9.52 -5.49 -10.68
N GLY A 45 -10.70 -5.03 -10.26
CA GLY A 45 -10.83 -3.81 -9.47
C GLY A 45 -10.17 -3.93 -8.10
N VAL A 46 -10.38 -5.05 -7.41
CA VAL A 46 -9.82 -5.35 -6.09
C VAL A 46 -8.31 -5.50 -6.20
N TYR A 47 -7.84 -6.22 -7.21
CA TYR A 47 -6.43 -6.36 -7.55
C TYR A 47 -5.75 -5.00 -7.72
N SER A 48 -6.36 -4.11 -8.52
CA SER A 48 -5.81 -2.79 -8.80
C SER A 48 -5.64 -1.97 -7.53
N ILE A 49 -6.66 -1.95 -6.66
CA ILE A 49 -6.61 -1.24 -5.37
C ILE A 49 -5.51 -1.82 -4.48
N PHE A 50 -5.50 -3.15 -4.33
CA PHE A 50 -4.53 -3.84 -3.49
C PHE A 50 -3.09 -3.56 -3.93
N VAL A 51 -2.80 -3.73 -5.22
CA VAL A 51 -1.46 -3.53 -5.79
C VAL A 51 -1.01 -2.08 -5.68
N VAL A 52 -1.90 -1.11 -5.90
CA VAL A 52 -1.55 0.31 -5.77
C VAL A 52 -1.24 0.67 -4.32
N LEU A 53 -2.10 0.28 -3.36
CA LEU A 53 -1.86 0.55 -1.94
C LEU A 53 -0.57 -0.12 -1.45
N LEU A 54 -0.39 -1.40 -1.77
CA LEU A 54 0.77 -2.16 -1.35
C LEU A 54 2.04 -1.62 -2.03
N GLY A 55 1.98 -1.33 -3.33
CA GLY A 55 3.10 -0.78 -4.09
C GLY A 55 3.53 0.58 -3.55
N LEU A 56 2.62 1.53 -3.40
CA LEU A 56 2.93 2.85 -2.84
C LEU A 56 3.48 2.76 -1.42
N GLY A 57 2.93 1.85 -0.60
CA GLY A 57 3.44 1.59 0.74
C GLY A 57 4.85 1.01 0.74
N VAL A 58 5.10 -0.04 -0.03
CA VAL A 58 6.42 -0.69 -0.10
C VAL A 58 7.47 0.25 -0.69
N PHE A 59 7.19 0.87 -1.85
CA PHE A 59 8.13 1.79 -2.48
C PHE A 59 8.36 3.05 -1.64
N GLY A 60 7.33 3.56 -0.96
CA GLY A 60 7.49 4.70 -0.04
C GLY A 60 8.37 4.37 1.17
N LEU A 61 8.25 3.16 1.74
CA LEU A 61 9.18 2.70 2.79
C LEU A 61 10.60 2.50 2.27
N LEU A 62 10.75 1.90 1.09
CA LEU A 62 12.06 1.72 0.48
C LEU A 62 12.72 3.06 0.21
N LEU A 63 11.99 4.05 -0.32
CA LEU A 63 12.49 5.40 -0.55
C LEU A 63 12.94 6.08 0.76
N ALA A 64 12.16 5.91 1.84
CA ALA A 64 12.52 6.44 3.15
C ALA A 64 13.80 5.82 3.71
N LYS A 65 14.07 4.54 3.40
CA LYS A 65 15.28 3.81 3.81
C LYS A 65 16.48 4.07 2.90
N TYR A 66 16.30 4.21 1.60
CA TYR A 66 17.40 4.31 0.63
C TYR A 66 18.07 5.68 0.63
N LYS A 67 17.39 6.73 1.10
CA LYS A 67 17.96 8.08 1.29
C LYS A 67 18.74 8.23 2.62
N GLN A 68 19.25 7.14 3.16
CA GLN A 68 20.24 7.10 4.25
C GLN A 68 21.63 7.42 3.69
#